data_AF-A0A524G7C3-F1
#
_entry.id   AF-A0A524G7C3-F1
#
_cell.length_a   1.000
_cell.length_b   1.000
_cell.length_c   1.000
_cell.angle_alpha   90.00
_cell.angle_beta   90.00
_cell.angle_gamma   90.00
#
_symmetry.space_group_name_H-M   'P 1'
#
loop_
_entity.id
_entity.type
_entity.pdbx_description
1 polymer ?
#
loop_
_entity_poly.entity_id
_entity_poly.type
_entity_poly.pdbx_seq_one_letter_code
_entity_poly.pdbx_strand_id
1 'polypeptide(L)'
;MSESKIIGTIMYEDNNNQRINTDEGIIVEASLEILKKAVEKVLFEFSEEILTAEGVKKYSGDPVVPGDSILFEEHIKPSPAQVVIIKIDEDLWYVISTSETPTGGYPSGRDAMRATQAEEKRLRIIKEFLSEQTEVKKVEDVRNWQPDMRAEAVDVLDIINMASKRWIR
;
A
#
# COMPACT_ATOMS: atom_id res chain seq x y z
N MET A 1 -47.97 37.62 -18.94
CA MET A 1 -46.51 37.58 -19.15
C MET A 1 -45.92 37.13 -17.81
N SER A 2 -45.96 35.84 -17.45
CA SER A 2 -45.09 34.74 -17.91
C SER A 2 -43.66 35.19 -18.18
N GLU A 3 -42.78 34.96 -17.21
CA GLU A 3 -41.43 34.48 -17.45
C GLU A 3 -40.92 33.77 -16.17
N SER A 4 -40.99 32.44 -16.22
CA SER A 4 -40.30 31.53 -15.33
C SER A 4 -38.80 31.63 -15.59
N LYS A 5 -37.98 31.86 -14.56
CA LYS A 5 -36.53 31.60 -14.64
C LYS A 5 -36.18 30.35 -13.85
N ILE A 6 -35.92 29.30 -14.61
CA ILE A 6 -35.43 27.99 -14.20
C ILE A 6 -33.96 28.11 -13.78
N ILE A 7 -33.69 27.64 -12.56
CA ILE A 7 -32.58 26.78 -12.09
C ILE A 7 -31.16 27.11 -12.58
N GLY A 8 -30.29 27.36 -11.61
CA GLY A 8 -28.86 27.14 -11.69
C GLY A 8 -28.34 26.67 -10.33
N THR A 9 -28.88 25.55 -9.81
CA THR A 9 -28.20 24.80 -8.75
C THR A 9 -26.85 24.41 -9.31
N ILE A 10 -25.78 25.07 -8.84
CA ILE A 10 -24.42 24.60 -9.09
C ILE A 10 -24.28 23.33 -8.26
N MET A 11 -24.65 22.21 -8.89
CA MET A 11 -24.18 20.90 -8.50
C MET A 11 -22.67 20.97 -8.62
N TYR A 12 -21.97 21.06 -7.49
CA TYR A 12 -20.56 20.68 -7.48
C TYR A 12 -20.57 19.18 -7.76
N GLU A 13 -20.32 18.83 -9.02
CA GLU A 13 -20.05 17.46 -9.42
C GLU A 13 -18.83 16.98 -8.63
N ASP A 14 -19.08 16.00 -7.77
CA ASP A 14 -18.10 15.11 -7.17
C ASP A 14 -17.17 14.57 -8.26
N ASN A 15 -16.02 15.21 -8.45
CA ASN A 15 -14.97 14.73 -9.34
C ASN A 15 -13.61 14.94 -8.69
N ASN A 16 -13.38 14.24 -7.56
CA ASN A 16 -12.04 13.82 -7.19
C ASN A 16 -12.02 12.68 -6.15
N ASN A 17 -12.97 11.74 -6.25
CA ASN A 17 -12.86 10.48 -5.54
C ASN A 17 -11.98 9.52 -6.35
N GLN A 18 -10.69 9.84 -6.47
CA GLN A 18 -9.69 8.78 -6.64
C GLN A 18 -9.65 8.02 -5.32
N ARG A 19 -10.65 7.15 -5.12
CA ARG A 19 -10.60 6.13 -4.08
C ARG A 19 -9.35 5.32 -4.35
N ILE A 20 -8.45 5.37 -3.39
CA ILE A 20 -7.27 4.50 -3.29
C ILE A 20 -7.77 3.07 -3.52
N ASN A 21 -7.17 2.33 -4.45
CA ASN A 21 -7.46 0.92 -4.61
C ASN A 21 -6.74 0.16 -3.48
N THR A 22 -7.22 0.34 -2.25
CA THR A 22 -6.70 -0.34 -1.04
C THR A 22 -6.80 -1.85 -1.13
N ASP A 23 -7.51 -2.34 -2.14
CA ASP A 23 -7.81 -3.71 -2.50
C ASP A 23 -6.59 -4.53 -2.94
N GLU A 24 -5.42 -3.94 -3.18
CA GLU A 24 -4.27 -4.64 -3.80
C GLU A 24 -3.20 -5.13 -2.82
N GLY A 25 -3.48 -5.11 -1.50
CA GLY A 25 -2.55 -5.55 -0.46
C GLY A 25 -2.97 -6.79 0.31
N ILE A 26 -2.11 -7.20 1.24
CA ILE A 26 -2.38 -8.27 2.20
C ILE A 26 -2.30 -7.73 3.63
N ILE A 27 -3.12 -8.29 4.52
CA ILE A 27 -3.04 -8.11 5.96
C ILE A 27 -2.27 -9.29 6.54
N VAL A 28 -1.26 -9.01 7.35
CA VAL A 28 -0.35 -10.01 7.91
C VAL A 28 -0.22 -9.81 9.42
N GLU A 29 -0.41 -10.88 10.19
CA GLU A 29 -0.06 -10.92 11.62
C GLU A 29 1.26 -11.67 11.80
N ALA A 30 2.36 -10.92 11.95
CA ALA A 30 3.72 -11.43 12.01
C ALA A 30 4.70 -10.40 12.61
N SER A 31 5.88 -10.90 13.01
CA SER A 31 6.99 -10.03 13.40
C SER A 31 7.58 -9.29 12.18
N LEU A 32 8.13 -8.10 12.42
CA LEU A 32 8.81 -7.33 11.37
C LEU A 32 9.99 -8.09 10.75
N GLU A 33 10.68 -8.93 11.52
CA GLU A 33 11.81 -9.72 11.01
C GLU A 33 11.39 -10.70 9.91
N ILE A 34 10.23 -11.36 10.08
CA ILE A 34 9.70 -12.28 9.07
C ILE A 34 9.26 -11.52 7.82
N LEU A 35 8.66 -10.34 8.00
CA LEU A 35 8.29 -9.48 6.88
C LEU A 35 9.52 -9.07 6.06
N LYS A 36 10.63 -8.70 6.71
CA LYS A 36 11.91 -8.40 6.02
C LYS A 36 12.42 -9.60 5.21
N LYS A 37 12.37 -10.81 5.78
CA LYS A 37 12.73 -12.04 5.04
C LYS A 37 11.83 -12.29 3.83
N ALA A 38 10.56 -11.89 3.90
CA ALA A 38 9.64 -11.97 2.76
C ALA A 38 10.00 -10.97 1.66
N VAL A 39 10.39 -9.74 2.02
CA VAL A 39 10.88 -8.73 1.06
C VAL A 39 12.11 -9.21 0.31
N GLU A 40 13.05 -9.86 1.00
CA GLU A 40 14.26 -10.44 0.40
C GLU A 40 13.97 -11.54 -0.64
N LYS A 41 12.74 -12.08 -0.69
CA LYS A 41 12.33 -13.03 -1.75
C LYS A 41 12.02 -12.36 -3.07
N VAL A 42 11.72 -11.06 -3.06
CA VAL A 42 11.17 -10.36 -4.22
C VAL A 42 11.97 -9.13 -4.64
N LEU A 43 12.78 -8.58 -3.75
CA LEU A 43 13.65 -7.45 -4.05
C LEU A 43 15.12 -7.87 -4.09
N PHE A 44 15.87 -7.38 -5.08
CA PHE A 44 17.31 -7.53 -5.20
C PHE A 44 18.03 -6.21 -4.94
N GLU A 45 19.03 -6.21 -4.04
CA GLU A 45 19.80 -5.02 -3.64
C GLU A 45 18.92 -3.78 -3.39
N PHE A 46 18.35 -3.69 -2.19
CA PHE A 46 17.38 -2.65 -1.82
C PHE A 46 17.82 -1.83 -0.61
N SER A 47 17.22 -0.65 -0.47
CA SER A 47 17.30 0.21 0.72
C SER A 47 16.05 0.08 1.57
N GLU A 48 16.18 0.38 2.86
CA GLU A 48 15.07 0.43 3.83
C GLU A 48 14.93 1.85 4.38
N GLU A 49 13.72 2.40 4.37
CA GLU A 49 13.39 3.68 4.98
C GLU A 49 12.12 3.57 5.83
N ILE A 50 12.16 4.12 7.05
CA ILE A 50 10.98 4.25 7.92
C ILE A 50 10.42 5.65 7.78
N LEU A 51 9.11 5.73 7.61
CA LEU A 51 8.39 6.94 7.24
C LEU A 51 7.18 7.09 8.17
N THR A 52 6.96 8.29 8.71
CA THR A 52 5.76 8.58 9.49
C THR A 52 4.51 8.54 8.61
N ALA A 53 3.32 8.58 9.24
CA ALA A 53 2.04 8.71 8.53
C ALA A 53 1.99 9.96 7.62
N GLU A 54 2.70 11.03 7.98
CA GLU A 54 2.83 12.27 7.20
C GLU A 54 3.94 12.18 6.13
N GLY A 55 4.67 11.07 6.09
CA GLY A 55 5.72 10.79 5.14
C GLY A 55 7.10 11.38 5.51
N VAL A 56 7.29 11.77 6.76
CA VAL A 56 8.59 12.26 7.25
C VAL A 56 9.50 11.07 7.53
N LYS A 57 10.76 11.12 7.08
CA LYS A 57 11.72 10.06 7.37
C LYS A 57 12.05 10.03 8.87
N LYS A 58 11.91 8.86 9.48
CA LYS A 58 12.30 8.63 10.88
C LYS A 58 13.80 8.41 11.00
N TYR A 59 14.33 8.68 12.20
CA TYR A 59 15.72 8.40 12.51
C TYR A 59 15.91 6.92 12.84
N SER A 60 17.14 6.43 12.65
CA SER A 60 17.49 5.06 13.02
C SER A 60 17.31 4.87 14.53
N GLY A 61 16.52 3.85 14.90
CA GLY A 61 16.20 3.53 16.30
C GLY A 61 14.88 4.11 16.81
N ASP A 62 14.20 4.97 16.04
CA ASP A 62 12.85 5.40 16.39
C ASP A 62 11.89 4.20 16.35
N PRO A 63 10.96 4.08 17.32
CA PRO A 63 9.97 3.01 17.30
C PRO A 63 9.03 3.17 16.12
N VAL A 64 8.66 2.05 15.50
CA VAL A 64 7.61 1.99 14.47
C VAL A 64 6.26 1.91 15.17
N VAL A 65 5.42 2.92 14.96
CA VAL A 65 4.08 3.03 15.58
C VAL A 65 2.99 2.86 14.52
N PRO A 66 1.74 2.54 14.90
CA PRO A 66 0.61 2.52 13.97
C PRO A 66 0.54 3.76 13.07
N GLY A 67 0.35 3.54 11.76
CA GLY A 67 0.37 4.58 10.74
C GLY A 67 1.74 4.80 10.07
N ASP A 68 2.84 4.42 10.71
CA ASP A 68 4.14 4.44 10.06
C ASP A 68 4.23 3.40 8.94
N SER A 69 5.07 3.69 7.95
CA SER A 69 5.38 2.79 6.86
C SER A 69 6.88 2.53 6.77
N ILE A 70 7.22 1.31 6.37
CA ILE A 70 8.58 0.90 6.03
C ILE A 70 8.60 0.66 4.53
N LEU A 71 9.37 1.50 3.82
CA LEU A 71 9.61 1.39 2.40
C LEU A 71 10.86 0.57 2.17
N PHE A 72 10.73 -0.46 1.34
CA PHE A 72 11.84 -1.17 0.73
C PHE A 72 11.89 -0.84 -0.75
N GLU A 73 12.97 -0.25 -1.24
CA GLU A 73 13.12 0.19 -2.63
C GLU A 73 14.37 -0.44 -3.27
N GLU A 74 14.20 -1.11 -4.41
CA GLU A 74 15.31 -1.67 -5.19
C GLU A 74 16.21 -0.59 -5.81
N HIS A 75 17.50 -0.88 -5.89
CA HIS A 75 18.47 -0.04 -6.58
C HIS A 75 18.49 -0.26 -8.11
N ILE A 76 17.32 -0.46 -8.72
CA ILE A 76 17.17 -0.70 -10.16
C ILE A 76 16.38 0.46 -10.78
N LYS A 77 16.96 1.12 -11.79
CA LYS A 77 16.34 2.26 -12.50
C LYS A 77 15.95 1.83 -13.93
N PRO A 78 14.94 2.46 -14.58
CA PRO A 78 14.25 3.70 -14.20
C PRO A 78 12.96 3.53 -13.37
N SER A 79 12.55 2.29 -13.04
CA SER A 79 11.30 2.00 -12.32
C SER A 79 11.61 0.99 -11.21
N PRO A 80 12.16 1.43 -10.06
CA PRO A 80 12.49 0.54 -8.97
C PRO A 80 11.25 -0.13 -8.42
N ALA A 81 11.35 -1.44 -8.16
CA ALA A 81 10.31 -2.14 -7.42
C ALA A 81 10.33 -1.68 -5.96
N GLN A 82 9.14 -1.60 -5.39
CA GLN A 82 8.94 -1.19 -4.01
C GLN A 82 8.06 -2.20 -3.28
N VAL A 83 8.38 -2.43 -2.00
CA VAL A 83 7.48 -3.07 -1.05
C VAL A 83 7.26 -2.10 0.09
N VAL A 84 5.99 -1.82 0.39
CA VAL A 84 5.61 -0.94 1.49
C VAL A 84 4.89 -1.77 2.55
N ILE A 85 5.37 -1.65 3.78
CA ILE A 85 4.80 -2.33 4.94
C ILE A 85 4.30 -1.25 5.90
N ILE A 86 3.00 -1.24 6.19
CA ILE A 86 2.35 -0.22 7.01
C ILE A 86 1.97 -0.85 8.35
N LYS A 87 2.35 -0.20 9.44
CA LYS A 87 2.02 -0.64 10.79
C LYS A 87 0.54 -0.37 11.08
N ILE A 88 -0.20 -1.42 11.40
CA ILE A 88 -1.59 -1.30 11.85
C ILE A 88 -1.65 -1.38 13.37
N ASP A 89 -1.06 -2.44 13.94
CA ASP A 89 -1.05 -2.71 15.39
C ASP A 89 0.20 -3.55 15.74
N GLU A 90 0.44 -3.88 17.02
CA GLU A 90 1.67 -4.48 17.58
C GLU A 90 2.30 -5.60 16.73
N ASP A 91 1.50 -6.50 16.16
CA ASP A 91 1.96 -7.53 15.21
C ASP A 91 1.17 -7.54 13.89
N LEU A 92 0.29 -6.56 13.68
CA LEU A 92 -0.58 -6.48 12.51
C LEU A 92 -0.05 -5.45 11.49
N TRP A 93 0.04 -5.88 10.24
CA TRP A 93 0.66 -5.11 9.16
C TRP A 93 -0.15 -5.19 7.88
N TYR A 94 -0.13 -4.11 7.12
CA TYR A 94 -0.56 -4.11 5.73
C TYR A 94 0.66 -4.12 4.81
N VAL A 95 0.65 -4.98 3.80
CA VAL A 95 1.77 -5.12 2.85
C VAL A 95 1.26 -4.94 1.43
N ILE A 96 1.96 -4.10 0.67
CA ILE A 96 1.74 -3.93 -0.77
C ILE A 96 3.06 -4.00 -1.52
N SER A 97 2.99 -4.46 -2.78
CA SER A 97 4.06 -4.27 -3.75
C SER A 97 3.63 -3.25 -4.77
N THR A 98 4.53 -2.32 -5.09
CA THR A 98 4.33 -1.30 -6.12
C THR A 98 5.64 -1.05 -6.87
N SER A 99 5.70 -0.06 -7.75
CA SER A 99 6.90 0.37 -8.47
C SER A 99 6.82 1.86 -8.75
N GLU A 100 7.96 2.56 -8.67
CA GLU A 100 8.00 3.97 -9.04
C GLU A 100 7.70 4.10 -10.54
N THR A 101 6.65 4.85 -10.89
CA THR A 101 6.30 5.09 -12.28
C THR A 101 7.41 5.92 -12.95
N PRO A 102 7.88 5.55 -14.15
CA PRO A 102 8.91 6.31 -14.86
C PRO A 102 8.54 7.79 -15.01
N THR A 103 9.53 8.69 -14.97
CA THR A 103 9.31 10.12 -15.25
C THR A 103 8.77 10.29 -16.68
N GLY A 104 7.49 10.67 -16.80
CA GLY A 104 6.75 10.74 -18.07
C GLY A 104 5.67 9.66 -18.27
N GLY A 105 5.50 8.76 -17.29
CA GLY A 105 4.53 7.68 -17.33
C GLY A 105 5.03 6.45 -18.08
N TYR A 106 4.20 5.40 -18.10
CA TYR A 106 4.48 4.23 -18.93
C TYR A 106 4.36 4.58 -20.42
N PRO A 107 5.32 4.19 -21.27
CA PRO A 107 5.29 4.49 -22.71
C PRO A 107 4.08 3.93 -23.44
N SER A 108 3.48 2.86 -22.91
CA SER A 108 2.28 2.23 -23.46
C SER A 108 1.44 1.55 -22.37
N GLY A 109 0.16 1.29 -22.68
CA GLY A 109 -0.69 0.47 -21.81
C GLY A 109 -0.15 -0.94 -21.60
N ARG A 110 0.61 -1.49 -22.55
CA ARG A 110 1.26 -2.80 -22.38
C ARG A 110 2.37 -2.76 -21.33
N ASP A 111 3.11 -1.66 -21.25
CA ASP A 111 4.16 -1.49 -20.24
C ASP A 111 3.55 -1.27 -18.85
N ALA A 112 2.46 -0.50 -18.77
CA ALA A 112 1.67 -0.37 -17.54
C ALA A 112 1.15 -1.73 -17.06
N MET A 113 0.54 -2.53 -17.94
CA MET A 113 0.07 -3.88 -17.59
C MET A 113 1.20 -4.80 -17.12
N ARG A 114 2.38 -4.71 -17.72
CA ARG A 114 3.55 -5.49 -17.29
C ARG A 114 4.02 -5.11 -15.90
N ALA A 115 4.01 -3.81 -15.58
CA ALA A 115 4.34 -3.33 -14.24
C ALA A 115 3.34 -3.88 -13.21
N THR A 116 2.03 -3.74 -13.47
CA THR A 116 0.99 -4.30 -12.59
C THR A 116 1.13 -5.81 -12.40
N GLN A 117 1.37 -6.57 -13.48
CA GLN A 117 1.61 -8.02 -13.37
C GLN A 117 2.85 -8.37 -12.55
N ALA A 118 3.90 -7.54 -12.60
CA ALA A 118 5.08 -7.73 -11.80
C ALA A 118 4.80 -7.44 -10.31
N GLU A 119 4.02 -6.40 -10.01
CA GLU A 119 3.56 -6.08 -8.65
C GLU A 119 2.72 -7.21 -8.05
N GLU A 120 1.72 -7.69 -8.79
CA GLU A 120 0.90 -8.84 -8.37
C GLU A 120 1.74 -10.10 -8.13
N LYS A 121 2.72 -10.36 -9.00
CA LYS A 121 3.62 -11.52 -8.86
C LYS A 121 4.47 -11.42 -7.61
N ARG A 122 5.03 -10.24 -7.30
CA ARG A 122 5.83 -10.03 -6.08
C ARG A 122 4.97 -10.20 -4.85
N LEU A 123 3.79 -9.61 -4.81
CA LEU A 123 2.89 -9.78 -3.67
C LEU A 123 2.48 -11.24 -3.46
N ARG A 124 2.25 -11.98 -4.55
CA ARG A 124 1.99 -13.43 -4.49
C ARG A 124 3.16 -14.20 -3.86
N ILE A 125 4.40 -13.93 -4.27
CA ILE A 125 5.58 -14.60 -3.71
C ILE A 125 5.73 -14.27 -2.22
N ILE A 126 5.52 -13.01 -1.83
CA ILE A 126 5.50 -12.60 -0.41
C ILE A 126 4.45 -13.41 0.36
N LYS A 127 3.22 -13.46 -0.16
CA LYS A 127 2.10 -14.16 0.45
C LYS A 127 2.38 -15.66 0.61
N GLU A 128 2.88 -16.31 -0.44
CA GLU A 128 3.25 -17.73 -0.44
C GLU A 128 4.32 -18.01 0.63
N PHE A 129 5.41 -17.23 0.63
CA PHE A 129 6.47 -17.37 1.62
C PHE A 129 5.95 -17.22 3.06
N LEU A 130 5.15 -16.19 3.33
CA LEU A 130 4.60 -15.92 4.66
C LEU A 130 3.64 -17.02 5.11
N SER A 131 2.84 -17.58 4.20
CA SER A 131 1.89 -18.65 4.50
C SER A 131 2.57 -19.98 4.86
N GLU A 132 3.84 -20.15 4.48
CA GLU A 132 4.65 -21.33 4.82
C GLU A 132 5.37 -21.19 6.18
N GLN A 133 5.38 -20.00 6.78
CA GLN A 133 6.08 -19.77 8.06
C GLN A 133 5.20 -20.15 9.25
N THR A 134 5.72 -20.98 10.16
CA THR A 134 4.99 -21.43 11.36
C THR A 134 4.73 -20.32 12.39
N GLU A 135 5.48 -19.23 12.32
CA GLU A 135 5.40 -18.08 13.24
C GLU A 135 4.42 -17.00 12.76
N VAL A 136 3.89 -17.13 11.54
CA VAL A 136 2.91 -16.20 10.97
C VAL A 136 1.51 -16.71 11.29
N LYS A 137 0.72 -15.89 11.99
CA LYS A 137 -0.62 -16.29 12.45
C LYS A 137 -1.70 -16.06 11.39
N LYS A 138 -1.53 -15.01 10.57
CA LYS A 138 -2.54 -14.58 9.60
C LYS A 138 -1.88 -14.00 8.36
N VAL A 139 -2.37 -14.41 7.18
CA VAL A 139 -2.05 -13.82 5.88
C VAL A 139 -3.32 -13.82 5.04
N GLU A 140 -3.92 -12.65 4.83
CA GLU A 140 -5.18 -12.53 4.10
C GLU A 140 -5.10 -11.41 3.06
N ASP A 141 -5.71 -11.61 1.89
CA ASP A 141 -5.89 -10.49 0.97
C ASP A 141 -6.82 -9.48 1.62
N VAL A 142 -6.49 -8.20 1.53
CA VAL A 142 -7.30 -7.13 2.12
C VAL A 142 -8.75 -7.13 1.61
N ARG A 143 -9.00 -7.54 0.36
CA ARG A 143 -10.35 -7.72 -0.22
C ARG A 143 -11.18 -8.81 0.48
N ASN A 144 -10.48 -9.81 1.02
CA ASN A 144 -11.07 -10.98 1.66
C ASN A 144 -11.01 -10.88 3.20
N TRP A 145 -10.30 -9.88 3.72
CA TRP A 145 -10.09 -9.69 5.15
C TRP A 145 -11.41 -9.33 5.83
N GLN A 146 -11.78 -10.14 6.82
CA GLN A 146 -12.93 -9.87 7.67
C GLN A 146 -12.42 -9.38 9.04
N PRO A 147 -12.63 -8.10 9.38
CA PRO A 147 -12.28 -7.57 10.68
C PRO A 147 -13.28 -8.09 11.73
N ASP A 148 -12.78 -8.43 12.91
CA ASP A 148 -13.60 -8.96 13.99
C ASP A 148 -14.60 -7.89 14.50
N MET A 149 -14.21 -6.61 14.44
CA MET A 149 -15.08 -5.47 14.70
C MET A 149 -15.11 -4.47 13.54
N ARG A 150 -16.30 -3.90 13.28
CA ARG A 150 -16.46 -2.85 12.25
C ARG A 150 -15.65 -1.58 12.53
N ALA A 151 -15.41 -1.26 13.81
CA ALA A 151 -14.61 -0.10 14.19
C ALA A 151 -13.13 -0.30 13.79
N GLU A 152 -12.58 -1.48 14.05
CA GLU A 152 -11.22 -1.87 13.62
C GLU A 152 -11.09 -1.79 12.09
N ALA A 153 -12.12 -2.22 11.35
CA ALA A 153 -12.14 -2.09 9.90
C ALA A 153 -11.90 -0.65 9.43
N VAL A 154 -12.57 0.32 10.05
CA VAL A 154 -12.49 1.73 9.69
C VAL A 154 -11.11 2.28 10.06
N ASP A 155 -10.62 1.98 11.25
CA ASP A 155 -9.31 2.46 11.71
C ASP A 155 -8.16 1.89 10.86
N VAL A 156 -8.22 0.61 10.49
CA VAL A 156 -7.25 -0.02 9.59
C VAL A 156 -7.30 0.59 8.19
N LEU A 157 -8.49 0.75 7.62
CA LEU A 157 -8.64 1.35 6.30
C LEU A 157 -8.22 2.83 6.30
N ASP A 158 -8.47 3.56 7.38
CA ASP A 158 -8.04 4.95 7.52
C ASP A 158 -6.51 5.05 7.63
N ILE A 159 -5.86 4.18 8.40
CA ILE A 159 -4.40 4.05 8.46
C ILE A 159 -3.83 3.77 7.07
N ILE A 160 -4.37 2.76 6.38
CA ILE A 160 -3.93 2.40 5.03
C ILE A 160 -4.14 3.59 4.09
N ASN A 161 -5.31 4.22 4.10
CA ASN A 161 -5.62 5.36 3.23
C ASN A 161 -4.68 6.55 3.49
N MET A 162 -4.39 6.87 4.74
CA MET A 162 -3.49 7.95 5.11
C MET A 162 -2.08 7.70 4.59
N ALA A 163 -1.54 6.51 4.83
CA ALA A 163 -0.20 6.15 4.39
C ALA A 163 -0.11 5.94 2.86
N SER A 164 -1.20 5.49 2.21
CA SER A 164 -1.27 5.25 0.76
C SER A 164 -1.30 6.51 -0.08
N LYS A 165 -1.85 7.63 0.43
CA LYS A 165 -1.89 8.94 -0.27
C LYS A 165 -0.52 9.42 -0.75
N ARG A 166 0.55 8.94 -0.14
CA ARG A 166 1.92 9.29 -0.52
C ARG A 166 2.42 8.53 -1.74
N TRP A 167 1.95 7.30 -1.92
CA TRP A 167 2.49 6.36 -2.93
C TRP A 167 1.73 6.45 -4.26
N ILE A 168 0.53 7.03 -4.25
CA ILE A 168 -0.19 7.43 -5.47
C ILE A 168 0.30 8.82 -5.87
N ARG A 169 1.22 8.87 -6.85
CA ARG A 169 1.65 10.11 -7.52
C ARG A 169 1.30 10.08 -8.99
#